data_AF-A0A423SMU4-F1
#
_entry.id   AF-A0A423SMU4-F1
#
_cell.length_a   1.000
_cell.length_b   1.000
_cell.length_c   1.000
_cell.angle_alpha   90.00
_cell.angle_beta   90.00
_cell.angle_gamma   90.00
#
_symmetry.space_group_name_H-M   'P 1'
#
loop_
_entity.id
_entity.type
_entity.pdbx_description
1 polymer ?
#
loop_
_entity_poly.entity_id
_entity_poly.type
_entity_poly.pdbx_seq_one_letter_code
_entity_poly.pdbx_strand_id
1 'polypeptide(L)'
;MEICPPLQVLRGHPRFLAWSLSVIALGGYGYLLRDWRWLMFTVCLPSLLFLPALWFIDESPRWLIVKGRHQEALRVLRRAAKWNKVKLPRDEELLTVMAEIQKEQEDGRSQGRASSSALVDHLRSAGNELIILFKTRRIRTLTLYLYVNYVVAGLVYYGLSLGGDKFGVDPFVYMSLSGAMEIPGSTLTIPWSTGWAGGLRTPFASSSRLPFFWCLGSYRQVRTRPRFVIDEKTRKR
;
A
#
# COMPACT_ATOMS: atom_id res chain seq x y z
N MET A 1 -7.76 2.37 3.45
CA MET A 1 -7.82 0.99 2.91
C MET A 1 -7.13 0.00 3.85
N GLU A 2 -7.65 -0.23 5.05
CA GLU A 2 -7.02 -1.11 6.06
C GLU A 2 -7.92 -2.27 6.52
N ILE A 3 -9.02 -2.54 5.80
CA ILE A 3 -10.20 -3.15 6.43
C ILE A 3 -10.32 -4.68 6.24
N CYS A 4 -9.45 -5.39 5.49
CA CYS A 4 -9.46 -6.87 5.53
C CYS A 4 -8.23 -7.54 4.89
N PRO A 5 -7.56 -8.51 5.57
CA PRO A 5 -6.42 -9.22 5.00
C PRO A 5 -6.71 -10.29 3.94
N PRO A 6 -7.77 -11.15 3.98
CA PRO A 6 -7.89 -12.25 3.03
C PRO A 6 -8.36 -11.82 1.62
N LEU A 7 -9.14 -10.73 1.52
CA LEU A 7 -9.64 -10.21 0.25
C LEU A 7 -8.70 -9.18 -0.40
N GLN A 8 -7.61 -8.80 0.26
CA GLN A 8 -6.75 -7.70 -0.16
C GLN A 8 -5.94 -8.04 -1.42
N VAL A 9 -5.48 -9.29 -1.53
CA VAL A 9 -4.72 -9.78 -2.68
C VAL A 9 -5.57 -9.86 -3.95
N LEU A 10 -6.84 -10.29 -3.83
CA LEU A 10 -7.77 -10.35 -4.96
C LEU A 10 -8.23 -8.95 -5.39
N ARG A 11 -8.41 -8.01 -4.45
CA ARG A 11 -8.82 -6.62 -4.75
C ARG A 11 -7.71 -5.77 -5.39
N GLY A 12 -6.45 -6.16 -5.25
CA GLY A 12 -5.32 -5.49 -5.91
C GLY A 12 -5.17 -5.85 -7.39
N HIS A 13 -5.68 -7.00 -7.81
CA HIS A 13 -5.55 -7.53 -9.17
C HIS A 13 -6.18 -6.63 -10.26
N PRO A 14 -7.41 -6.08 -10.09
CA PRO A 14 -8.00 -5.18 -11.07
C PRO A 14 -7.20 -3.88 -11.28
N ARG A 15 -6.41 -3.44 -10.30
CA ARG A 15 -5.63 -2.20 -10.39
C ARG A 15 -4.50 -2.32 -11.40
N PHE A 16 -3.77 -3.43 -11.39
CA PHE A 16 -2.69 -3.68 -12.34
C PHE A 16 -3.22 -3.90 -13.75
N LEU A 17 -4.33 -4.62 -13.89
CA LEU A 17 -4.99 -4.77 -15.18
C LEU A 17 -5.48 -3.43 -15.74
N ALA A 18 -6.06 -2.57 -14.88
CA ALA A 18 -6.47 -1.23 -15.29
C ALA A 18 -5.27 -0.38 -15.78
N TRP A 19 -4.11 -0.50 -15.13
CA TRP A 19 -2.88 0.15 -15.59
C TRP A 19 -2.47 -0.33 -16.98
N SER A 20 -2.30 -1.64 -17.18
CA SER A 20 -1.89 -2.19 -18.48
C SER A 20 -2.90 -1.88 -19.60
N LEU A 21 -4.21 -1.98 -19.31
CA LEU A 21 -5.27 -1.59 -20.24
C LEU A 21 -5.20 -0.11 -20.60
N SER A 22 -4.89 0.76 -19.64
CA SER A 22 -4.75 2.20 -19.91
C SER A 22 -3.56 2.50 -20.82
N VAL A 23 -2.43 1.80 -20.66
CA VAL A 23 -1.24 1.96 -21.51
C VAL A 23 -1.52 1.50 -22.94
N ILE A 24 -2.19 0.35 -23.11
CA ILE A 24 -2.59 -0.16 -24.43
C ILE A 24 -3.58 0.80 -25.10
N ALA A 25 -4.59 1.27 -24.37
CA ALA A 25 -5.58 2.20 -24.90
C ALA A 25 -4.93 3.53 -25.32
N LEU A 26 -4.00 4.05 -24.51
CA LEU A 26 -3.28 5.29 -24.82
C LEU A 26 -2.34 5.12 -26.04
N GLY A 27 -1.65 3.99 -26.15
CA GLY A 27 -0.83 3.66 -27.30
C GLY A 27 -1.66 3.57 -28.60
N GLY A 28 -2.78 2.86 -28.56
CA GLY A 28 -3.71 2.77 -29.70
C GLY A 28 -4.33 4.11 -30.09
N TYR A 29 -4.74 4.91 -29.10
CA TYR A 29 -5.28 6.27 -29.33
C TYR A 29 -4.23 7.22 -29.90
N GLY A 30 -2.98 7.13 -29.42
CA GLY A 30 -1.85 7.89 -29.96
C GLY A 30 -1.50 7.53 -31.40
N TYR A 31 -1.67 6.27 -31.79
CA TYR A 31 -1.49 5.83 -33.18
C TYR A 31 -2.53 6.46 -34.12
N LEU A 32 -3.78 6.61 -33.67
CA LEU A 32 -4.87 7.17 -34.47
C LEU A 32 -4.76 8.68 -34.67
N LEU A 33 -4.47 9.43 -33.61
CA LEU A 33 -4.60 10.89 -33.64
C LEU A 33 -3.28 11.64 -33.81
N ARG A 34 -2.11 11.02 -33.55
CA ARG A 34 -0.73 11.58 -33.72
C ARG A 34 -0.48 13.02 -33.20
N ASP A 35 -1.47 13.66 -32.59
CA ASP A 35 -1.47 15.01 -32.06
C ASP A 35 -1.28 14.99 -30.55
N TRP A 36 -0.15 15.53 -30.09
CA TRP A 36 0.21 15.55 -28.67
C TRP A 36 -0.78 16.34 -27.79
N ARG A 37 -1.46 17.35 -28.36
CA ARG A 37 -2.45 18.19 -27.64
C ARG A 37 -3.66 17.38 -27.21
N TRP A 38 -4.19 16.55 -28.13
CA TRP A 38 -5.33 15.68 -27.85
C TRP A 38 -4.95 14.56 -26.88
N LEU A 39 -3.72 14.05 -26.96
CA LEU A 39 -3.19 13.07 -26.01
C LEU A 39 -3.16 13.64 -24.58
N MET A 40 -2.65 14.87 -24.41
CA MET A 40 -2.67 15.54 -23.10
C MET A 40 -4.09 15.74 -22.57
N PHE A 41 -5.03 16.16 -23.43
CA PHE A 41 -6.41 16.32 -23.04
C PHE A 41 -7.04 15.01 -22.55
N THR A 42 -6.78 13.89 -23.23
CA THR A 42 -7.29 12.58 -22.80
C THR A 42 -6.72 12.05 -21.50
N VAL A 43 -5.55 12.52 -21.06
CA VAL A 43 -4.99 12.18 -19.74
C VAL A 43 -5.53 13.11 -18.66
N CYS A 44 -5.68 14.40 -18.97
CA CYS A 44 -6.20 15.39 -18.04
C CYS A 44 -7.70 15.22 -17.77
N LEU A 45 -8.50 14.90 -18.79
CA LEU A 45 -9.96 14.85 -18.67
C LEU A 45 -10.46 13.79 -17.68
N PRO A 46 -10.00 12.52 -17.70
CA PRO A 46 -10.38 11.53 -16.70
C PRO A 46 -9.90 11.91 -15.29
N SER A 47 -8.72 12.52 -15.18
CA SER A 47 -8.17 12.98 -13.91
C SER A 47 -9.04 14.07 -13.29
N LEU A 48 -9.53 15.02 -14.10
CA LEU A 48 -10.43 16.08 -13.67
C LEU A 48 -11.81 15.54 -13.30
N LEU A 49 -12.34 14.61 -14.10
CA LEU A 49 -13.62 13.93 -13.84
C LEU A 49 -13.59 13.10 -12.55
N PHE A 50 -12.41 12.65 -12.12
CA PHE A 50 -12.24 11.90 -10.87
C PHE A 50 -12.16 12.78 -9.62
N LEU A 51 -11.94 14.10 -9.74
CA LEU A 51 -11.84 14.99 -8.57
C LEU A 51 -13.12 15.00 -7.71
N PRO A 52 -14.34 15.07 -8.26
CA PRO A 52 -15.56 14.96 -7.46
C PRO A 52 -15.68 13.63 -6.71
N ALA A 53 -15.04 12.56 -7.19
CA ALA A 53 -15.03 11.26 -6.50
C ALA A 53 -14.36 11.35 -5.12
N LEU A 54 -13.46 12.32 -4.90
CA LEU A 54 -12.84 12.56 -3.60
C LEU A 54 -13.85 12.96 -2.53
N TRP A 55 -14.94 13.64 -2.89
CA TRP A 55 -16.01 13.98 -1.93
C TRP A 55 -16.82 12.77 -1.47
N PHE A 56 -16.82 11.68 -2.23
CA PHE A 56 -17.51 10.44 -1.86
C PHE A 56 -16.66 9.49 -1.02
N ILE A 57 -15.36 9.75 -0.89
CA ILE A 57 -14.44 8.90 -0.15
C ILE A 57 -14.39 9.36 1.31
N ASP A 58 -14.90 8.51 2.20
CA ASP A 58 -14.78 8.73 3.64
C ASP A 58 -13.30 8.77 4.06
N GLU A 59 -12.95 9.73 4.93
CA GLU A 59 -11.62 9.81 5.51
C GLU A 59 -11.27 8.55 6.31
N SER A 60 -9.97 8.28 6.49
CA SER A 60 -9.56 7.08 7.21
C SER A 60 -9.98 7.16 8.70
N PRO A 61 -10.55 6.09 9.28
CA PRO A 61 -11.02 6.11 10.65
C PRO A 61 -9.88 6.36 11.66
N ARG A 62 -8.66 5.90 11.35
CA ARG A 62 -7.47 6.18 12.17
C ARG A 62 -7.12 7.66 12.22
N TRP A 63 -7.15 8.36 11.08
CA TRP A 63 -6.86 9.79 11.04
C TRP A 63 -7.89 10.61 11.82
N LEU A 64 -9.17 10.23 11.72
CA LEU A 64 -10.25 10.85 12.48
C LEU A 64 -10.09 10.67 14.00
N ILE A 65 -9.57 9.52 14.46
CA ILE A 65 -9.24 9.27 15.88
C ILE A 65 -8.14 10.20 16.37
N VAL A 66 -7.03 10.32 15.61
CA VAL A 66 -5.90 11.19 15.96
C VAL A 66 -6.30 12.67 15.99
N LYS A 67 -7.30 13.05 15.19
CA LYS A 67 -7.87 14.40 15.15
C LYS A 67 -8.90 14.68 16.25
N GLY A 68 -9.26 13.70 17.08
CA GLY A 68 -10.30 13.82 18.12
C GLY A 68 -11.74 13.81 17.59
N ARG A 69 -11.96 13.51 16.32
CA ARG A 69 -13.30 13.45 15.69
C ARG A 69 -13.93 12.06 15.86
N HIS A 70 -14.12 11.63 17.10
CA HIS A 70 -14.55 10.24 17.41
C HIS A 70 -15.92 9.86 16.84
N GLN A 71 -16.89 10.80 16.85
CA GLN A 71 -18.23 10.55 16.32
C GLN A 71 -18.22 10.25 14.81
N GLU A 72 -17.31 10.87 14.07
CA GLU A 72 -17.17 10.65 12.64
C GLU A 72 -16.49 9.33 12.33
N ALA A 73 -15.44 9.00 13.08
CA ALA A 73 -14.78 7.71 12.98
C ALA A 73 -15.75 6.55 13.28
N LEU A 74 -16.67 6.70 14.26
CA LEU A 74 -17.73 5.72 14.51
C LEU A 74 -18.64 5.53 13.29
N ARG A 75 -19.08 6.62 12.63
CA ARG A 75 -19.92 6.53 11.42
C ARG A 75 -19.22 5.75 10.31
N VAL A 76 -17.94 6.04 10.07
CA VAL A 76 -17.13 5.34 9.06
C VAL A 76 -16.95 3.86 9.42
N LEU A 77 -16.67 3.55 10.68
CA LEU A 77 -16.51 2.18 11.16
C LEU A 77 -17.81 1.37 11.05
N ARG A 78 -18.97 1.95 11.40
CA ARG A 78 -20.28 1.30 11.22
C ARG A 78 -20.59 1.02 9.75
N ARG A 79 -20.32 1.97 8.85
CA ARG A 79 -20.50 1.80 7.40
C ARG A 79 -19.61 0.67 6.88
N ALA A 80 -18.34 0.67 7.26
CA ALA A 80 -17.39 -0.38 6.92
C ALA A 80 -17.82 -1.75 7.48
N ALA A 81 -18.32 -1.81 8.70
CA ALA A 81 -18.77 -3.06 9.32
C ALA A 81 -19.99 -3.66 8.64
N LYS A 82 -20.94 -2.81 8.22
CA LYS A 82 -22.09 -3.22 7.41
C LYS A 82 -21.64 -3.86 6.10
N TRP A 83 -20.63 -3.28 5.46
CA TRP A 83 -20.07 -3.81 4.22
C TRP A 83 -19.31 -5.13 4.41
N ASN A 84 -18.61 -5.28 5.54
CA ASN A 84 -17.84 -6.49 5.84
C ASN A 84 -18.64 -7.55 6.63
N LYS A 85 -19.91 -7.28 6.96
CA LYS A 85 -20.78 -8.14 7.78
C LYS A 85 -20.14 -8.54 9.12
N VAL A 86 -19.36 -7.65 9.72
CA VAL A 86 -18.72 -7.85 11.02
C VAL A 86 -19.55 -7.16 12.11
N LYS A 87 -19.77 -7.83 13.24
CA LYS A 87 -20.46 -7.23 14.40
C LYS A 87 -19.48 -6.31 15.13
N LEU A 88 -19.88 -5.06 15.37
CA LEU A 88 -19.10 -4.15 16.21
C LEU A 88 -19.40 -4.38 17.71
N PRO A 89 -18.40 -4.15 18.58
CA PRO A 89 -18.62 -3.96 20.02
C PRO A 89 -19.56 -2.78 20.29
N ARG A 90 -19.99 -2.62 21.55
CA ARG A 90 -20.85 -1.49 21.96
C ARG A 90 -20.16 -0.16 21.64
N ASP A 91 -20.94 0.84 21.25
CA ASP A 91 -20.42 2.15 20.85
C ASP A 91 -19.59 2.80 21.98
N GLU A 92 -19.97 2.58 23.24
CA GLU A 92 -19.27 3.07 24.42
C GLU A 92 -17.86 2.48 24.55
N GLU A 93 -17.69 1.18 24.30
CA GLU A 93 -16.39 0.50 24.33
C GLU A 93 -15.47 0.94 23.17
N LEU A 94 -16.05 1.29 22.02
CA LEU A 94 -15.26 1.82 20.91
C LEU A 94 -14.74 3.23 21.22
N LEU A 95 -15.58 4.07 21.84
CA LEU A 95 -15.21 5.44 22.19
C LEU A 95 -14.09 5.48 23.22
N THR A 96 -14.10 4.59 24.22
CA THR A 96 -13.02 4.51 25.22
C THR A 96 -11.69 4.12 24.58
N VAL A 97 -11.69 3.10 23.72
CA VAL A 97 -10.48 2.67 22.98
C VAL A 97 -9.96 3.79 22.08
N MET A 98 -10.85 4.52 21.41
CA MET A 98 -10.46 5.65 20.55
C MET A 98 -9.88 6.82 21.36
N ALA A 99 -10.39 7.07 22.55
CA ALA A 99 -9.86 8.08 23.47
C ALA A 99 -8.51 7.67 24.08
N GLU A 100 -8.30 6.38 24.39
CA GLU A 100 -7.00 5.84 24.82
C GLU A 100 -5.94 6.00 23.73
N ILE A 101 -6.26 5.66 22.48
CA ILE A 101 -5.33 5.83 21.34
C ILE A 101 -4.97 7.31 21.16
N GLN A 102 -5.91 8.23 21.35
CA GLN A 102 -5.61 9.66 21.27
C GLN A 102 -4.68 10.10 22.40
N LYS A 103 -4.92 9.67 23.65
CA LYS A 103 -4.06 10.00 24.79
C LYS A 103 -2.64 9.49 24.63
N GLU A 104 -2.45 8.24 24.19
CA GLU A 104 -1.11 7.71 23.91
C GLU A 104 -0.35 8.55 22.88
N GLN A 105 -1.05 9.06 21.86
CA GLN A 105 -0.47 9.93 20.83
C GLN A 105 -0.18 11.34 21.35
N GLU A 106 -1.05 11.90 22.19
CA GLU A 106 -0.85 13.20 22.83
C GLU A 106 0.28 13.16 23.85
N ASP A 107 0.42 12.10 24.63
CA ASP A 107 1.52 11.91 25.58
C ASP A 107 2.87 11.84 24.86
N GLY A 108 2.94 11.08 23.76
CA GLY A 108 4.12 11.05 22.90
C GLY A 108 4.45 12.39 22.25
N ARG A 109 3.45 13.24 21.99
CA ARG A 109 3.62 14.58 21.39
C ARG A 109 3.95 15.67 22.41
N SER A 110 3.46 15.53 23.64
CA SER A 110 3.65 16.49 24.74
C SER A 110 5.08 16.45 25.27
N GLN A 111 5.69 15.27 25.33
CA GLN A 111 7.13 15.10 25.59
C GLN A 111 8.01 15.84 24.57
N GLY A 112 7.52 16.08 23.34
CA GLY A 112 8.26 16.80 22.29
C GLY A 112 8.01 18.31 22.22
N ARG A 113 7.06 18.88 22.97
CA ARG A 113 6.57 20.27 22.77
C ARG A 113 7.00 21.29 23.83
N ALA A 114 7.58 20.86 24.96
CA ALA A 114 7.97 21.75 26.06
C ALA A 114 9.20 22.62 25.78
N SER A 115 9.76 22.60 24.56
CA SER A 115 11.01 23.30 24.24
C SER A 115 10.86 24.21 23.02
N SER A 116 11.21 25.48 23.18
CA SER A 116 11.32 26.50 22.12
C SER A 116 12.34 26.16 21.03
N SER A 117 13.03 25.02 21.16
CA SER A 117 13.81 24.29 20.16
C SER A 117 12.98 23.39 19.22
N ALA A 118 11.65 23.51 19.19
CA ALA A 118 10.74 22.60 18.49
C ALA A 118 11.09 22.29 17.02
N LEU A 119 11.65 23.23 16.25
CA LEU A 119 12.11 22.95 14.87
C LEU A 119 13.38 22.09 14.87
N VAL A 120 14.35 22.40 15.72
CA VAL A 120 15.60 21.64 15.88
C VAL A 120 15.30 20.25 16.44
N ASP A 121 14.33 20.14 17.34
CA ASP A 121 13.84 18.86 17.88
C ASP A 121 13.04 18.08 16.85
N HIS A 122 12.31 18.74 15.93
CA HIS A 122 11.69 18.07 14.78
C HIS A 122 12.71 17.56 13.78
N LEU A 123 13.77 18.32 13.48
CA LEU A 123 14.87 17.86 12.61
C LEU A 123 15.68 16.74 13.27
N ARG A 124 15.93 16.84 14.59
CA ARG A 124 16.64 15.82 15.38
C ARG A 124 15.80 14.55 15.55
N SER A 125 14.48 14.67 15.74
CA SER A 125 13.57 13.51 15.81
C SER A 125 13.42 12.84 14.45
N ALA A 126 13.28 13.58 13.36
CA ALA A 126 13.33 13.02 12.00
C ALA A 126 14.66 12.31 11.74
N GLY A 127 15.78 12.90 12.14
CA GLY A 127 17.10 12.25 12.09
C GLY A 127 17.17 10.96 12.91
N ASN A 128 16.63 10.97 14.14
CA ASN A 128 16.58 9.79 15.00
C ASN A 128 15.66 8.69 14.44
N GLU A 129 14.53 9.02 13.81
CA GLU A 129 13.67 8.05 13.13
C GLU A 129 14.36 7.40 11.93
N LEU A 130 15.08 8.19 11.13
CA LEU A 130 15.92 7.66 10.06
C LEU A 130 16.99 6.72 10.62
N ILE A 131 17.61 7.08 11.75
CA ILE A 131 18.60 6.23 12.43
C ILE A 131 17.96 4.96 12.99
N ILE A 132 16.73 5.01 13.51
CA ILE A 132 15.98 3.83 13.98
C ILE A 132 15.77 2.84 12.83
N LEU A 133 15.52 3.32 11.62
CA LEU A 133 15.38 2.50 10.42
C LEU A 133 16.67 1.72 10.10
N PHE A 134 17.83 2.31 10.39
CA PHE A 134 19.15 1.66 10.28
C PHE A 134 19.60 0.89 11.53
N LYS A 135 18.95 1.08 12.69
CA LYS A 135 19.35 0.53 13.99
C LYS A 135 19.21 -0.99 14.06
N THR A 136 18.17 -1.56 13.43
CA THR A 136 17.93 -3.01 13.44
C THR A 136 18.40 -3.63 12.13
N ARG A 137 19.31 -4.61 12.20
CA ARG A 137 19.89 -5.31 11.04
C ARG A 137 18.83 -5.82 10.05
N ARG A 138 17.70 -6.31 10.56
CA ARG A 138 16.57 -6.81 9.75
C ARG A 138 15.88 -5.70 8.94
N ILE A 139 15.61 -4.54 9.55
CA ILE A 139 14.93 -3.42 8.89
C ILE A 139 15.86 -2.77 7.87
N ARG A 140 17.15 -2.63 8.21
CA ARG A 140 18.16 -2.13 7.27
C ARG A 140 18.26 -2.99 6.02
N THR A 141 18.37 -4.31 6.15
CA THR A 141 18.46 -5.21 5.00
C THR A 141 17.19 -5.16 4.15
N LEU A 142 16.01 -5.11 4.77
CA LEU A 142 14.75 -5.01 4.04
C LEU A 142 14.64 -3.68 3.28
N THR A 143 14.97 -2.57 3.92
CA THR A 143 14.92 -1.24 3.29
C THR A 143 15.91 -1.13 2.15
N LEU A 144 17.13 -1.62 2.34
CA LEU A 144 18.15 -1.64 1.28
C LEU A 144 17.69 -2.48 0.09
N TYR A 145 17.13 -3.67 0.36
CA TYR A 145 16.59 -4.53 -0.69
C TYR A 145 15.46 -3.86 -1.47
N LEU A 146 14.49 -3.26 -0.78
CA LEU A 146 13.38 -2.55 -1.41
C LEU A 146 13.86 -1.36 -2.24
N TYR A 147 14.82 -0.59 -1.72
CA TYR A 147 15.36 0.57 -2.41
C TYR A 147 16.16 0.18 -3.67
N VAL A 148 17.06 -0.80 -3.54
CA VAL A 148 17.82 -1.32 -4.70
C VAL A 148 16.87 -1.91 -5.73
N ASN A 149 15.88 -2.69 -5.31
CA ASN A 149 14.88 -3.25 -6.21
C ASN A 149 14.10 -2.14 -6.93
N TYR A 150 13.69 -1.09 -6.22
CA TYR A 150 13.00 0.06 -6.81
C TYR A 150 13.85 0.79 -7.84
N VAL A 151 15.12 1.06 -7.52
CA VAL A 151 16.05 1.72 -8.46
C VAL A 151 16.29 0.87 -9.70
N VAL A 152 16.53 -0.44 -9.53
CA VAL A 152 16.75 -1.37 -10.65
C VAL A 152 15.50 -1.47 -11.51
N ALA A 153 14.32 -1.65 -10.90
CA ALA A 153 13.06 -1.73 -11.63
C ALA A 153 12.75 -0.42 -12.39
N GLY A 154 12.98 0.73 -11.76
CA GLY A 154 12.83 2.04 -12.40
C GLY A 154 13.79 2.22 -13.58
N LEU A 155 15.07 1.88 -13.40
CA LEU A 155 16.07 1.99 -14.47
C LEU A 155 15.72 1.10 -15.67
N VAL A 156 15.29 -0.14 -15.42
CA VAL A 156 14.86 -1.06 -16.49
C VAL A 156 13.60 -0.54 -17.17
N TYR A 157 12.60 -0.09 -16.42
CA TYR A 157 11.33 0.42 -16.97
C TYR A 157 11.53 1.66 -17.84
N TYR A 158 12.23 2.68 -17.32
CA TYR A 158 12.52 3.90 -18.08
C TYR A 158 13.53 3.64 -19.19
N GLY A 159 14.49 2.74 -18.99
CA GLY A 159 15.45 2.37 -20.02
C GLY A 159 14.81 1.71 -21.24
N LEU A 160 13.84 0.82 -21.02
CA LEU A 160 13.02 0.23 -22.09
C LEU A 160 12.14 1.30 -22.75
N SER A 161 11.44 2.10 -21.95
CA SER A 161 10.51 3.12 -22.45
C SER A 161 11.20 4.20 -23.30
N LEU A 162 12.35 4.71 -22.85
CA LEU A 162 13.14 5.72 -23.58
C LEU A 162 13.94 5.12 -24.75
N GLY A 163 14.21 3.82 -24.71
CA GLY A 163 14.89 3.09 -25.77
C GLY A 163 13.98 2.67 -26.93
N GLY A 164 12.66 2.91 -26.83
CA GLY A 164 11.64 2.51 -27.81
C GLY A 164 11.96 2.92 -29.25
N ASP A 165 12.52 4.12 -29.43
CA ASP A 165 12.83 4.68 -30.75
C ASP A 165 13.92 3.91 -31.51
N LYS A 166 14.74 3.11 -30.81
CA LYS A 166 15.85 2.34 -31.42
C LYS A 166 15.41 1.03 -32.05
N PHE A 167 14.17 0.59 -31.81
CA PHE A 167 13.67 -0.70 -32.32
C PHE A 167 13.12 -0.62 -33.74
N GLY A 168 13.09 0.57 -34.37
CA GLY A 168 12.57 0.75 -35.73
C GLY A 168 11.05 0.54 -35.84
N VAL A 169 10.36 0.48 -34.71
CA VAL A 169 8.90 0.34 -34.60
C VAL A 169 8.31 1.70 -34.23
N ASP A 170 7.11 2.04 -34.73
CA ASP A 170 6.39 3.24 -34.31
C ASP A 170 6.28 3.31 -32.77
N PRO A 171 6.63 4.44 -32.12
CA PRO A 171 6.64 4.56 -30.65
C PRO A 171 5.30 4.21 -29.98
N PHE A 172 4.18 4.48 -30.66
CA PHE A 172 2.83 4.17 -30.17
C PHE A 172 2.51 2.66 -30.18
N VAL A 173 3.04 1.94 -31.17
CA VAL A 173 2.93 0.48 -31.25
C VAL A 173 3.82 -0.17 -30.20
N TYR A 174 5.02 0.37 -30.00
CA TYR A 174 5.92 -0.05 -28.91
C TYR A 174 5.26 0.13 -27.53
N MET A 175 4.61 1.26 -27.27
CA MET A 175 3.87 1.51 -26.03
C MET A 175 2.74 0.49 -25.81
N SER A 176 1.99 0.19 -26.86
CA SER A 176 0.90 -0.80 -26.80
C SER A 176 1.43 -2.21 -26.53
N LEU A 177 2.54 -2.58 -27.18
CA LEU A 177 3.21 -3.86 -26.97
C LEU A 177 3.76 -3.99 -25.55
N SER A 178 4.37 -2.93 -25.02
CA SER A 178 4.86 -2.88 -23.63
C SER A 178 3.74 -3.12 -22.63
N GLY A 179 2.61 -2.43 -22.77
CA GLY A 179 1.42 -2.66 -21.93
C GLY A 179 0.86 -4.09 -22.06
N ALA A 180 0.88 -4.67 -23.25
CA ALA A 180 0.46 -6.05 -23.47
C ALA A 180 1.38 -7.08 -22.77
N MET A 181 2.69 -6.82 -22.74
CA MET A 181 3.67 -7.67 -22.05
C MET A 181 3.52 -7.64 -20.52
N GLU A 182 2.95 -6.57 -19.95
CA GLU A 182 2.70 -6.46 -18.51
C GLU A 182 1.52 -7.33 -18.03
N ILE A 183 0.56 -7.64 -18.91
CA ILE A 183 -0.63 -8.45 -18.58
C ILE A 183 -0.24 -9.88 -18.14
N PRO A 184 0.55 -10.66 -18.90
CA PRO A 184 0.95 -11.99 -18.47
C PRO A 184 1.84 -11.93 -17.22
N GLY A 185 2.71 -10.93 -17.12
CA GLY A 185 3.53 -10.70 -15.93
C GLY A 185 2.66 -10.51 -14.67
N SER A 186 1.66 -9.64 -14.74
CA SER A 186 0.77 -9.32 -13.61
C SER A 186 -0.20 -10.46 -13.28
N THR A 187 -0.67 -11.19 -14.29
CA THR A 187 -1.66 -12.25 -14.12
C THR A 187 -1.05 -13.57 -13.66
N LEU A 188 0.17 -13.92 -14.12
CA LEU A 188 0.86 -15.16 -13.74
C LEU A 188 1.58 -15.04 -12.40
N THR A 189 2.08 -13.84 -12.06
CA THR A 189 2.80 -13.58 -10.80
C THR A 189 1.96 -13.90 -9.56
N ILE A 190 0.65 -13.62 -9.62
CA ILE A 190 -0.22 -13.73 -8.45
C ILE A 190 -0.51 -15.20 -8.10
N PRO A 191 -1.04 -16.06 -9.00
CA PRO A 191 -1.22 -17.49 -8.74
C PRO A 191 0.06 -18.19 -8.32
N TRP A 192 1.20 -17.79 -8.93
CA TRP A 192 2.52 -18.31 -8.58
C TRP A 192 2.94 -17.91 -7.16
N SER A 193 2.71 -16.66 -6.76
CA SER A 193 3.01 -16.17 -5.41
C SER A 193 2.08 -16.72 -4.34
N THR A 194 0.83 -17.06 -4.70
CA THR A 194 -0.18 -17.55 -3.76
C THR A 194 -0.26 -19.06 -3.70
N GLY A 195 0.56 -19.79 -4.46
CA GLY A 195 0.62 -21.25 -4.41
C GLY A 195 -0.70 -21.88 -4.82
N TRP A 196 -1.08 -21.74 -6.09
CA TRP A 196 -2.26 -22.41 -6.65
C TRP A 196 -1.98 -23.90 -6.94
N ALA A 197 -1.60 -24.65 -5.89
CA ALA A 197 -1.69 -26.10 -5.72
C ALA A 197 -0.96 -26.47 -4.42
N GLY A 198 -1.69 -26.58 -3.30
CA GLY A 198 -1.19 -27.23 -2.09
C GLY A 198 -0.44 -26.34 -1.09
N GLY A 199 -1.14 -25.89 -0.06
CA GLY A 199 -0.69 -26.04 1.34
C GLY A 199 0.51 -25.25 1.88
N LEU A 200 1.29 -24.51 1.09
CA LEU A 200 2.32 -23.62 1.63
C LEU A 200 2.18 -22.21 1.06
N ARG A 201 1.92 -21.25 1.95
CA ARG A 201 2.10 -19.82 1.66
C ARG A 201 3.60 -19.58 1.48
N THR A 202 4.11 -19.79 0.27
CA THR A 202 5.46 -19.43 -0.13
C THR A 202 5.45 -17.98 -0.64
N PRO A 203 5.85 -16.98 0.16
CA PRO A 203 6.01 -15.64 -0.37
C PRO A 203 7.12 -15.68 -1.41
N PHE A 204 6.77 -15.41 -2.67
CA PHE A 204 7.59 -14.95 -3.79
C PHE A 204 9.12 -14.95 -3.55
N ALA A 205 9.70 -16.15 -3.43
CA ALA A 205 11.12 -16.35 -3.16
C ALA A 205 11.72 -17.38 -4.13
N SER A 206 11.14 -17.52 -5.33
CA SER A 206 11.53 -18.58 -6.26
C SER A 206 12.46 -18.16 -7.40
N SER A 207 12.85 -16.88 -7.54
CA SER A 207 13.72 -16.46 -8.66
C SER A 207 15.18 -16.13 -8.29
N SER A 208 15.61 -16.31 -7.04
CA SER A 208 17.05 -16.33 -6.72
C SER A 208 17.28 -17.13 -5.44
N ARG A 209 17.98 -18.27 -5.55
CA ARG A 209 18.11 -19.30 -4.48
C ARG A 209 19.07 -18.93 -3.32
N LEU A 210 19.31 -17.65 -3.05
CA LEU A 210 20.22 -17.21 -1.97
C LEU A 210 19.56 -16.70 -0.66
N PRO A 211 18.26 -16.35 -0.55
CA PRO A 211 17.65 -15.95 0.72
C PRO A 211 16.98 -17.11 1.49
N PHE A 212 17.06 -18.36 0.99
CA PHE A 212 16.32 -19.52 1.54
C PHE A 212 16.67 -19.82 3.01
N PHE A 213 17.90 -19.56 3.44
CA PHE A 213 18.31 -19.78 4.83
C PHE A 213 17.91 -18.66 5.80
N TRP A 214 17.66 -17.44 5.31
CA TRP A 214 17.37 -16.29 6.18
C TRP A 214 15.87 -16.11 6.48
N CYS A 215 15.00 -16.57 5.58
CA CYS A 215 13.55 -16.42 5.76
C CYS A 215 12.98 -17.41 6.80
N LEU A 216 13.47 -18.65 6.83
CA LEU A 216 13.04 -19.69 7.79
C LEU A 216 13.36 -19.31 9.25
N GLY A 217 14.46 -18.61 9.50
CA GLY A 217 14.82 -18.12 10.84
C GLY A 217 13.90 -17.02 11.36
N SER A 218 13.38 -16.16 10.46
CA SER A 218 12.51 -15.03 10.85
C SER A 218 11.05 -15.44 11.08
N TYR A 219 10.57 -16.52 10.46
CA TYR A 219 9.18 -16.97 10.61
C TYR A 219 8.93 -17.66 11.96
N ARG A 220 9.96 -18.28 12.56
CA ARG A 220 9.86 -18.97 13.87
C ARG A 220 9.63 -18.00 15.04
N GLN A 221 10.02 -16.72 14.92
CA GLN A 221 9.88 -15.72 16.00
C GLN A 221 8.58 -14.90 15.98
N VAL A 222 7.81 -14.87 14.88
CA VAL A 222 6.52 -14.15 14.87
C VAL A 222 5.44 -14.90 15.64
N ARG A 223 5.62 -16.20 15.89
CA ARG A 223 4.68 -17.03 16.66
C ARG A 223 4.71 -16.76 18.18
N THR A 224 5.69 -16.00 18.69
CA THR A 224 5.89 -15.80 20.14
C THR A 224 5.51 -14.42 20.66
N ARG A 225 4.80 -13.57 19.88
CA ARG A 225 4.07 -12.44 20.47
C ARG A 225 2.71 -12.91 20.99
N PRO A 226 2.33 -12.52 22.22
CA PRO A 226 1.16 -13.09 22.89
C PRO A 226 -0.10 -12.80 22.07
N ARG A 227 -0.97 -13.82 21.96
CA ARG A 227 -2.38 -13.62 21.62
C ARG A 227 -2.88 -12.50 22.53
N PHE A 228 -3.41 -11.43 21.94
CA PHE A 228 -4.41 -10.64 22.64
C PHE A 228 -5.58 -11.59 22.89
N VAL A 229 -5.60 -12.16 24.09
CA VAL A 229 -6.73 -12.88 24.65
C VAL A 229 -7.78 -11.81 24.89
N ILE A 230 -8.77 -11.75 24.02
CA ILE A 230 -10.05 -11.14 24.36
C ILE A 230 -10.61 -12.07 25.44
N ASP A 231 -10.51 -11.65 26.69
CA ASP A 231 -10.92 -12.42 27.85
C ASP A 231 -12.45 -12.61 27.80
N GLU A 232 -12.89 -13.83 27.50
CA GLU A 232 -14.29 -14.25 27.38
C GLU A 232 -14.93 -14.47 28.78
N LYS A 233 -14.59 -13.64 29.77
CA LYS A 233 -14.95 -13.87 31.19
C LYS A 233 -16.01 -12.97 31.80
N THR A 234 -16.66 -12.09 31.06
CA THR A 234 -17.82 -11.31 31.57
C THR A 234 -19.18 -11.80 31.05
N ARG A 235 -19.26 -13.02 30.47
CA ARG A 235 -20.52 -13.63 29.99
C ARG A 235 -21.18 -14.60 30.97
N LYS A 236 -20.89 -14.54 32.28
CA LYS A 236 -21.70 -15.19 33.33
C LYS A 236 -21.53 -14.47 34.67
N ARG A 237 -22.34 -13.43 34.89
CA ARG A 237 -23.00 -13.12 36.17
C ARG A 237 -24.11 -12.12 35.90
#